data_AF-A0A5D2ZTJ5-F1
#
_entry.id   AF-A0A5D2ZTJ5-F1
#
_cell.length_a   1.000
_cell.length_b   1.000
_cell.length_c   1.000
_cell.angle_alpha   90.00
_cell.angle_beta   90.00
_cell.angle_gamma   90.00
#
_symmetry.space_group_name_H-M   'P 1'
#
loop_
_entity.id
_entity.type
_entity.pdbx_description
1 polymer ?
#
loop_
_entity_poly.entity_id
_entity_poly.type
_entity_poly.pdbx_seq_one_letter_code
_entity_poly.pdbx_strand_id
1 'polypeptide(L)'
;MDSCEPCPSNGKCYEGKLECIYGYRRHGKLCIEDRDIDETAKKLSESVEAGLCEAYAQVLCYGTGTVWVRENDIWNDLDRHNLMQNVGSDHTTYVYMKRRAMETIAKLLETRANLHGLHEFKCPDALAEHYKPLTCRFRELVSKHSLIIMLICAGLIGCAVLFLKVRQRMYISARAEELYNQVCDMLEENALGSKNVDGEGESWVVASWLRDHLLFPRERKDPQLWKKVEELVQDDSRVDRYPKLVKGESKVVWEWQVEGSLSSSGRRKKGEGIELKSNEGINTNINQSSRTLKTEPKTLIF
;
A
#
# COMPACT_ATOMS: atom_id res chain seq x y z
N MET A 1 38.11 24.09 74.19
CA MET A 1 37.08 24.96 73.61
C MET A 1 36.49 24.20 72.44
N ASP A 2 35.24 23.75 72.61
CA ASP A 2 34.57 22.83 71.70
C ASP A 2 34.30 23.51 70.36
N SER A 3 35.00 23.03 69.32
CA SER A 3 34.81 23.48 67.94
C SER A 3 33.50 22.90 67.40
N CYS A 4 32.37 23.53 67.72
CA CYS A 4 31.09 23.16 67.14
C CYS A 4 31.07 23.52 65.65
N GLU A 5 30.88 22.52 64.79
CA GLU A 5 30.67 22.75 63.35
C GLU A 5 29.27 23.31 63.11
N PRO A 6 29.11 24.33 62.24
CA PRO A 6 27.79 24.83 61.87
C PRO A 6 27.01 23.77 61.09
N CYS A 7 25.69 23.76 61.25
CA CYS A 7 24.83 22.87 60.48
C CYS A 7 24.87 23.27 59.00
N PRO A 8 25.07 22.33 58.05
CA PRO A 8 25.09 22.63 56.63
C PRO A 8 23.72 23.12 56.13
N SER A 9 23.73 23.84 55.01
CA SER A 9 22.50 24.22 54.31
C SER A 9 21.69 22.98 53.94
N ASN A 10 20.36 23.10 54.01
CA ASN A 10 19.42 22.01 53.75
C ASN A 10 19.57 20.80 54.70
N GLY A 11 20.26 20.98 55.83
CA GLY A 11 20.38 20.02 56.93
C GLY A 11 19.66 20.48 58.18
N LYS A 12 19.14 19.53 58.95
CA LYS A 12 18.67 19.67 60.32
C LYS A 12 19.64 18.93 61.23
N CYS A 13 20.23 19.65 62.17
CA CYS A 13 21.17 19.09 63.13
C CYS A 13 20.50 19.02 64.51
N TYR A 14 20.40 17.81 65.06
CA TYR A 14 19.84 17.57 66.38
C TYR A 14 20.74 16.57 67.13
N GLU A 15 21.18 16.93 68.35
CA GLU A 15 22.07 16.10 69.19
C GLU A 15 23.34 15.60 68.47
N GLY A 16 23.93 16.44 67.61
CA GLY A 16 25.12 16.08 66.83
C GLY A 16 24.86 15.15 65.63
N LYS A 17 23.60 14.81 65.34
CA LYS A 17 23.20 14.06 64.14
C LYS A 17 22.72 15.02 63.06
N LEU A 18 23.25 14.85 61.85
CA LEU A 18 22.80 15.54 60.64
C LEU A 18 21.75 14.70 59.92
N GLU A 19 20.57 15.29 59.73
CA GLU A 19 19.49 14.78 58.89
C GLU A 19 19.19 15.78 57.77
N CYS A 20 19.15 15.34 56.52
CA CYS A 20 18.86 16.25 55.41
C CYS A 20 17.35 16.51 55.28
N ILE A 21 16.98 17.73 54.88
CA ILE A 21 15.57 18.03 54.57
C ILE A 21 15.12 17.22 53.35
N TYR A 22 13.81 16.98 53.23
CA TYR A 22 13.22 16.23 52.12
C TYR A 22 13.66 16.79 50.76
N GLY A 23 14.02 15.90 49.84
CA GLY A 23 14.59 16.28 48.55
C GLY A 23 16.12 16.39 48.53
N TYR A 24 16.78 16.20 49.67
CA TYR A 24 18.23 16.22 49.77
C TYR A 24 18.77 14.93 50.39
N ARG A 25 19.82 14.39 49.79
CA ARG A 25 20.55 13.21 50.26
C ARG A 25 21.84 13.63 50.95
N ARG A 26 22.17 12.95 52.05
CA ARG A 26 23.42 13.17 52.78
C ARG A 26 24.61 12.71 51.94
N HIS A 27 25.54 13.63 51.70
CA HIS A 27 26.82 13.37 51.05
C HIS A 27 27.95 13.86 51.97
N GLY A 28 28.48 12.96 52.79
CA GLY A 28 29.44 13.29 53.84
C GLY A 28 28.84 14.21 54.92
N LYS A 29 29.34 15.45 54.96
CA LYS A 29 28.88 16.52 55.87
C LYS A 29 27.93 17.53 55.19
N LEU A 30 27.53 17.29 53.94
CA LEU A 30 26.65 18.16 53.18
C LEU A 30 25.34 17.45 52.84
N CYS A 31 24.31 18.24 52.58
CA CYS A 31 23.03 17.78 52.03
C CYS A 31 22.92 18.27 50.59
N ILE A 32 22.95 17.34 49.64
CA ILE A 32 22.92 17.62 48.19
C ILE A 32 21.56 17.19 47.65
N GLU A 33 21.03 17.88 46.64
CA GLU A 33 19.75 17.50 46.02
C GLU A 33 19.76 16.04 45.59
N ASP A 34 18.68 15.35 45.95
CA ASP A 34 18.50 13.96 45.57
C ASP A 34 18.06 13.88 44.12
N ARG A 35 18.99 13.43 43.27
CA ARG A 35 18.77 13.27 41.83
C ARG A 35 17.60 12.35 41.50
N ASP A 36 17.36 11.31 42.30
CA ASP A 36 16.29 10.35 42.04
C ASP A 36 14.92 10.99 42.30
N ILE A 37 14.83 11.83 43.33
CA ILE A 37 13.64 12.63 43.65
C ILE A 37 13.38 13.67 42.55
N ASP A 38 14.42 14.36 42.09
CA ASP A 38 14.30 15.35 41.01
C ASP A 38 13.87 14.71 39.68
N GLU A 39 14.49 13.59 39.30
CA GLU A 39 14.14 12.87 38.06
C GLU A 39 12.70 12.34 38.12
N THR A 40 12.27 11.84 39.29
CA THR A 40 10.90 11.36 39.48
C THR A 40 9.91 12.51 39.43
N ALA A 41 10.20 13.66 40.07
CA ALA A 41 9.37 14.86 39.98
C ALA A 41 9.26 15.37 38.54
N LYS A 42 10.34 15.30 37.76
CA LYS A 42 10.33 15.64 36.33
C LYS A 42 9.43 14.72 35.52
N LYS A 43 9.56 13.40 35.65
CA LYS A 43 8.68 12.42 34.99
C LYS A 43 7.21 12.64 35.36
N LEU A 44 6.96 12.99 36.62
CA LEU A 44 5.62 13.33 37.11
C LEU A 44 5.06 14.56 36.40
N SER A 45 5.88 15.62 36.28
CA SER A 45 5.47 16.83 35.55
C SER A 45 5.21 16.58 34.07
N GLU A 46 6.03 15.77 33.40
CA GLU A 46 5.85 15.38 31.99
C GLU A 46 4.56 14.57 31.79
N SER A 47 4.25 13.66 32.73
CA SER A 47 3.01 12.87 32.68
C SER A 47 1.76 13.73 32.86
N VAL A 48 1.82 14.71 33.77
CA VAL A 48 0.71 15.65 33.99
C VAL A 48 0.53 16.58 32.81
N GLU A 49 1.63 17.10 32.26
CA GLU A 49 1.61 17.92 31.04
C GLU A 49 0.95 17.16 29.88
N ALA A 50 1.42 15.94 29.60
CA ALA A 50 0.87 15.11 28.54
C ALA A 50 -0.63 14.86 28.75
N GLY A 51 -1.06 14.44 29.95
CA GLY A 51 -2.47 14.18 30.24
C GLY A 51 -3.36 15.42 30.08
N LEU A 52 -2.93 16.58 30.59
CA LEU A 52 -3.69 17.83 30.47
C LEU A 52 -3.73 18.34 29.04
N CYS A 53 -2.62 18.28 28.31
CA CYS A 53 -2.55 18.74 26.93
C CYS A 53 -3.29 17.81 25.97
N GLU A 54 -3.28 16.48 26.19
CA GLU A 54 -4.12 15.54 25.43
C GLU A 54 -5.61 15.78 25.68
N ALA A 55 -6.01 15.96 26.94
CA ALA A 55 -7.40 16.26 27.29
C ALA A 55 -7.86 17.58 26.65
N TYR A 56 -7.03 18.62 26.70
CA TYR A 56 -7.35 19.89 26.07
C TYR A 56 -7.35 19.81 24.54
N ALA A 57 -6.44 19.03 23.94
CA ALA A 57 -6.44 18.79 22.51
C ALA A 57 -7.72 18.08 22.03
N GLN A 58 -8.28 17.16 22.84
CA GLN A 58 -9.59 16.57 22.55
C GLN A 58 -10.72 17.62 22.58
N VAL A 59 -10.68 18.56 23.52
CA VAL A 59 -11.64 19.69 23.56
C VAL A 59 -11.51 20.54 22.30
N LEU A 60 -10.30 20.88 21.86
CA LEU A 60 -10.08 21.65 20.63
C LEU A 60 -10.62 20.92 19.38
N CYS A 61 -10.54 19.59 19.36
CA CYS A 61 -10.93 18.77 18.21
C CYS A 61 -12.41 18.41 18.15
N TYR A 62 -13.02 18.10 19.29
CA TYR A 62 -14.37 17.55 19.37
C TYR A 62 -15.34 18.43 20.16
N GLY A 63 -14.84 19.46 20.87
CA GLY A 63 -15.63 20.31 21.74
C GLY A 63 -16.05 19.65 23.06
N THR A 64 -15.49 18.48 23.39
CA THR A 64 -15.90 17.68 24.55
C THR A 64 -14.82 17.72 25.63
N GLY A 65 -15.20 18.09 26.86
CA GLY A 65 -14.32 18.05 28.05
C GLY A 65 -14.21 19.38 28.78
N THR A 66 -13.27 19.46 29.72
CA THR A 66 -13.00 20.65 30.54
C THR A 66 -11.66 21.27 30.16
N VAL A 67 -11.65 22.57 29.92
CA VAL A 67 -10.43 23.32 29.55
C VAL A 67 -9.52 23.60 30.76
N TRP A 68 -10.13 23.87 31.92
CA TRP A 68 -9.44 24.18 33.16
C TRP A 68 -9.62 23.03 34.14
N VAL A 69 -8.52 22.52 34.70
CA VAL A 69 -8.52 21.36 35.60
C VAL A 69 -7.95 21.77 36.96
N ARG A 70 -8.62 21.38 38.05
CA ARG A 70 -8.18 21.71 39.42
C ARG A 70 -7.01 20.82 39.83
N GLU A 71 -6.10 21.36 40.62
CA GLU A 71 -4.92 20.64 41.12
C GLU A 71 -5.26 19.30 41.79
N ASN A 72 -6.27 19.26 42.66
CA ASN A 72 -6.67 18.04 43.35
C ASN A 72 -7.18 16.96 42.38
N ASP A 73 -7.84 17.36 41.29
CA ASP A 73 -8.38 16.42 40.30
C ASP A 73 -7.24 15.78 39.50
N ILE A 74 -6.17 16.53 39.20
CA ILE A 74 -4.94 16.03 38.57
C ILE A 74 -4.33 14.90 39.38
N TRP A 75 -4.14 15.13 40.69
CA TRP A 75 -3.51 14.14 41.56
C TRP A 75 -4.38 12.91 41.80
N ASN A 76 -5.69 13.09 41.93
CA ASN A 76 -6.63 11.98 42.07
C ASN A 76 -6.62 11.03 40.86
N ASP A 77 -6.46 11.57 39.65
CA ASP A 77 -6.37 10.79 38.43
C ASP A 77 -5.04 10.02 38.35
N LEU A 78 -3.94 10.69 38.69
CA LEU A 78 -2.61 10.09 38.66
C LEU A 78 -2.43 8.98 39.70
N ASP A 79 -2.98 9.17 40.90
CA ASP A 79 -2.97 8.19 41.98
C ASP A 79 -3.82 6.95 41.63
N ARG A 80 -4.87 7.12 40.80
CA ARG A 80 -5.68 6.02 40.27
C ARG A 80 -4.92 5.17 39.24
N HIS A 81 -4.03 5.77 38.47
CA HIS A 81 -3.26 5.10 37.42
C HIS A 81 -2.00 4.34 37.92
N ASN A 82 -1.76 4.26 39.24
CA ASN A 82 -0.70 3.45 39.87
C ASN A 82 0.74 3.71 39.36
N LEU A 83 1.03 4.88 38.76
CA LEU A 83 2.37 5.25 38.29
C LEU A 83 3.44 5.30 39.40
N MET A 84 3.03 5.23 40.68
CA MET A 84 3.90 5.40 41.85
C MET A 84 4.05 4.15 42.74
N GLN A 85 3.77 2.95 42.23
CA GLN A 85 4.02 1.71 43.00
C GLN A 85 5.51 1.48 43.38
N ASN A 86 6.46 2.21 42.78
CA ASN A 86 7.90 2.06 43.04
C ASN A 86 8.53 3.19 43.86
N VAL A 87 7.75 4.18 44.32
CA VAL A 87 8.28 5.24 45.20
C VAL A 87 8.22 4.72 46.63
N GLY A 88 9.38 4.45 47.21
CA GLY A 88 9.50 3.97 48.59
C GLY A 88 8.77 4.87 49.59
N SER A 89 7.62 4.37 50.07
CA SER A 89 7.04 4.39 51.43
C SER A 89 7.17 5.62 52.36
N ASP A 90 7.72 6.76 51.96
CA ASP A 90 7.77 7.96 52.81
C ASP A 90 6.81 9.04 52.29
N HIS A 91 5.69 9.21 53.01
CA HIS A 91 4.63 10.16 52.69
C HIS A 91 5.18 11.59 52.50
N THR A 92 6.18 11.98 53.29
CA THR A 92 6.80 13.31 53.21
C THR A 92 7.66 13.52 51.98
N THR A 93 8.41 12.50 51.55
CA THR A 93 9.16 12.52 50.29
C THR A 93 8.22 12.64 49.08
N TYR A 94 7.11 11.92 49.12
CA TYR A 94 6.07 12.00 48.09
C TYR A 94 5.42 13.38 47.99
N VAL A 95 5.07 14.00 49.14
CA VAL A 95 4.52 15.37 49.17
C VAL A 95 5.51 16.39 48.59
N TYR A 96 6.81 16.24 48.88
CA TYR A 96 7.85 17.09 48.29
C TYR A 96 7.94 16.93 46.77
N MET A 97 7.88 15.69 46.26
CA MET A 97 7.88 15.43 44.81
C MET A 97 6.66 16.04 44.11
N LYS A 98 5.46 15.88 44.68
CA LYS A 98 4.23 16.53 44.16
C LYS A 98 4.42 18.04 44.05
N ARG A 99 4.96 18.69 45.09
CA ARG A 99 5.23 20.13 45.09
C ARG A 99 6.23 20.54 44.00
N ARG A 100 7.36 19.86 43.89
CA ARG A 100 8.40 20.16 42.89
C ARG A 100 7.89 19.96 41.45
N ALA A 101 7.04 18.94 41.24
CA ALA A 101 6.35 18.75 39.97
C ALA A 101 5.38 19.91 39.67
N MET A 102 4.57 20.36 40.64
CA MET A 102 3.66 21.50 40.44
C MET A 102 4.39 22.80 40.13
N GLU A 103 5.53 23.06 40.78
CA GLU A 103 6.36 24.23 40.47
C GLU A 103 6.88 24.21 39.03
N THR A 104 7.08 23.03 38.46
CA THR A 104 7.48 22.84 37.06
C THR A 104 6.28 23.02 36.13
N ILE A 105 5.15 22.40 36.45
CA ILE A 105 3.88 22.51 35.70
C ILE A 105 3.40 23.97 35.64
N ALA A 106 3.46 24.69 36.76
CA ALA A 106 3.04 26.10 36.83
C ALA A 106 3.90 27.04 35.95
N LYS A 107 5.12 26.63 35.57
CA LYS A 107 5.97 27.37 34.62
C LYS A 107 5.62 27.06 33.16
N LEU A 108 5.10 25.86 32.89
CA LEU A 108 4.80 25.37 31.54
C LEU A 108 3.35 25.66 31.13
N LEU A 109 2.42 25.61 32.08
CA LEU A 109 0.97 25.71 31.84
C LEU A 109 0.39 27.04 32.29
N GLU A 110 -0.75 27.42 31.71
CA GLU A 110 -1.53 28.56 32.16
C GLU A 110 -2.16 28.23 33.52
N THR A 111 -1.95 29.10 34.51
CA THR A 111 -2.46 28.91 35.88
C THR A 111 -3.44 30.03 36.22
N ARG A 112 -4.57 29.70 36.84
CA ARG A 112 -5.52 30.66 37.42
C ARG A 112 -5.98 30.23 38.80
N ALA A 113 -6.46 31.17 39.60
CA ALA A 113 -7.21 30.86 40.82
C ALA A 113 -8.71 30.99 40.52
N ASN A 114 -9.49 29.99 40.93
CA ASN A 114 -10.95 30.06 40.80
C ASN A 114 -11.59 30.92 41.92
N LEU A 115 -12.92 31.06 41.88
CA LEU A 115 -13.68 31.86 42.85
C LEU A 115 -13.53 31.39 44.31
N HIS A 116 -13.08 30.16 44.52
CA HIS A 116 -12.83 29.57 45.85
C HIS A 116 -11.34 29.60 46.23
N GLY A 117 -10.49 30.27 45.44
CA GLY A 117 -9.05 30.35 45.66
C GLY A 117 -8.28 29.08 45.31
N LEU A 118 -8.90 28.11 44.62
CA LEU A 118 -8.23 26.88 44.20
C LEU A 118 -7.49 27.09 42.88
N HIS A 119 -6.29 26.53 42.77
CA HIS A 119 -5.49 26.58 41.56
C HIS A 119 -6.04 25.66 40.47
N GLU A 120 -6.19 26.23 39.28
CA GLU A 120 -6.60 25.56 38.06
C GLU A 120 -5.55 25.74 36.97
N PHE A 121 -5.33 24.67 36.22
CA PHE A 121 -4.34 24.59 35.15
C PHE A 121 -5.01 24.39 33.81
N LYS A 122 -4.44 25.01 32.78
CA LYS A 122 -4.82 24.87 31.39
C LYS A 122 -3.58 24.71 30.52
N CYS A 123 -3.61 23.78 29.57
CA CYS A 123 -2.55 23.65 28.59
C CYS A 123 -2.61 24.82 27.57
N PRO A 124 -1.49 25.51 27.27
CA PRO A 124 -1.46 26.55 26.25
C PRO A 124 -1.85 26.01 24.87
N ASP A 125 -2.55 26.81 24.07
CA ASP A 125 -3.07 26.38 22.76
C ASP A 125 -1.96 25.89 21.81
N ALA A 126 -0.81 26.57 21.82
CA ALA A 126 0.35 26.19 21.03
C ALA A 126 0.93 24.82 21.42
N LEU A 127 0.93 24.51 22.72
CA LEU A 127 1.40 23.23 23.23
C LEU A 127 0.39 22.12 22.93
N ALA A 128 -0.90 22.39 23.15
CA ALA A 128 -1.99 21.45 22.89
C ALA A 128 -2.10 21.04 21.41
N GLU A 129 -1.70 21.91 20.48
CA GLU A 129 -1.64 21.59 19.05
C GLU A 129 -0.76 20.37 18.77
N HIS A 130 0.34 20.20 19.51
CA HIS A 130 1.26 19.07 19.37
C HIS A 130 0.65 17.74 19.86
N TYR A 131 -0.27 17.81 20.82
CA TYR A 131 -0.96 16.65 21.40
C TYR A 131 -2.27 16.29 20.66
N LYS A 132 -2.63 17.02 19.59
CA LYS A 132 -3.82 16.67 18.78
C LYS A 132 -3.70 15.28 18.15
N PRO A 133 -4.75 14.43 18.27
CA PRO A 133 -4.74 13.13 17.63
C PRO A 133 -4.73 13.28 16.11
N LEU A 134 -4.03 12.36 15.43
CA LEU A 134 -3.91 12.36 13.96
C LEU A 134 -5.29 12.37 13.28
N THR A 135 -6.25 11.65 13.84
CA THR A 135 -7.64 11.59 13.34
C THR A 135 -8.29 12.97 13.27
N CYS A 136 -8.05 13.82 14.27
CA CYS A 136 -8.54 15.19 14.29
C CYS A 136 -7.86 16.04 13.21
N ARG A 137 -6.54 15.97 13.08
CA ARG A 137 -5.81 16.69 12.04
C ARG A 137 -6.26 16.30 10.63
N PHE A 138 -6.45 15.01 10.38
CA PHE A 138 -6.99 14.53 9.11
C PHE A 138 -8.42 15.00 8.89
N ARG A 139 -9.29 14.95 9.91
CA ARG A 139 -10.66 15.44 9.81
C ARG A 139 -10.71 16.94 9.49
N GLU A 140 -9.88 17.74 10.14
CA GLU A 140 -9.77 19.17 9.89
C GLU A 140 -9.26 19.46 8.48
N LEU A 141 -8.21 18.75 8.04
CA LEU A 141 -7.67 18.86 6.68
C LEU A 141 -8.71 18.48 5.62
N VAL A 142 -9.40 17.35 5.82
CA VAL A 142 -10.46 16.87 4.91
C VAL A 142 -11.62 17.83 4.89
N SER A 143 -12.03 18.37 6.04
CA SER A 143 -13.11 19.36 6.10
C SER A 143 -12.73 20.64 5.34
N LYS A 144 -11.51 21.14 5.57
CA LYS A 144 -11.01 22.37 4.97
C LYS A 144 -10.81 22.27 3.45
N HIS A 145 -10.37 21.11 2.97
CA HIS A 145 -10.06 20.89 1.55
C HIS A 145 -11.01 19.92 0.86
N SER A 146 -12.21 19.71 1.40
CA SER A 146 -13.19 18.72 0.93
C SER A 146 -13.48 18.80 -0.57
N LEU A 147 -13.72 20.01 -1.10
CA LEU A 147 -13.99 20.22 -2.53
C LEU A 147 -12.83 19.79 -3.43
N ILE A 148 -11.59 20.14 -3.04
CA ILE A 148 -10.39 19.80 -3.82
C ILE A 148 -10.18 18.29 -3.81
N ILE A 149 -10.32 17.65 -2.65
CA ILE A 149 -10.19 16.20 -2.50
C ILE A 149 -11.23 15.49 -3.38
N MET A 150 -12.49 15.94 -3.35
CA MET A 150 -13.56 15.39 -4.16
C MET A 150 -13.26 15.47 -5.67
N LEU A 151 -12.73 16.60 -6.14
CA LEU A 151 -12.34 16.76 -7.55
C LEU A 151 -11.21 15.82 -7.95
N ILE A 152 -10.18 15.67 -7.10
CA ILE A 152 -9.07 14.75 -7.34
C ILE A 152 -9.57 13.30 -7.39
N CYS A 153 -10.40 12.89 -6.43
CA CYS A 153 -10.98 11.55 -6.40
C CYS A 153 -11.84 11.27 -7.64
N ALA A 154 -12.70 12.21 -8.04
CA ALA A 154 -13.49 12.08 -9.26
C ALA A 154 -12.61 11.94 -10.51
N GLY A 155 -11.54 12.74 -10.60
CA GLY A 155 -10.55 12.66 -11.67
C GLY A 155 -9.86 11.29 -11.73
N LEU A 156 -9.39 10.76 -10.59
CA LEU A 156 -8.74 9.46 -10.52
C LEU A 156 -9.66 8.31 -10.93
N ILE A 157 -10.92 8.33 -10.49
CA ILE A 157 -11.92 7.34 -10.88
C ILE A 157 -12.20 7.42 -12.38
N GLY A 158 -12.37 8.62 -12.93
CA GLY A 158 -12.55 8.84 -14.36
C GLY A 158 -11.37 8.29 -15.18
N CYS A 159 -10.14 8.61 -14.78
CA CYS A 159 -8.93 8.10 -15.42
C CYS A 159 -8.85 6.57 -15.36
N ALA A 160 -9.15 5.96 -14.21
CA ALA A 160 -9.14 4.50 -14.08
C ALA A 160 -10.16 3.83 -15.00
N VAL A 161 -11.39 4.35 -15.08
CA VAL A 161 -12.43 3.81 -15.98
C VAL A 161 -12.03 3.95 -17.44
N LEU A 162 -11.51 5.11 -17.85
CA LEU A 162 -11.03 5.32 -19.23
C LEU A 162 -9.89 4.37 -19.58
N PHE A 163 -8.93 4.22 -18.67
CA PHE A 163 -7.80 3.31 -18.84
C PHE A 163 -8.26 1.85 -19.00
N LEU A 164 -9.19 1.40 -18.16
CA LEU A 164 -9.77 0.06 -18.27
C LEU A 164 -10.52 -0.12 -19.59
N LYS A 165 -11.29 0.87 -20.05
CA LYS A 165 -11.97 0.81 -21.36
C LYS A 165 -10.99 0.74 -22.53
N VAL A 166 -9.90 1.50 -22.49
CA VAL A 166 -8.86 1.45 -23.54
C VAL A 166 -8.18 0.07 -23.53
N ARG A 167 -7.79 -0.44 -22.36
CA ARG A 167 -7.21 -1.77 -22.23
C ARG A 167 -8.13 -2.87 -22.74
N GLN A 168 -9.42 -2.81 -22.39
CA GLN A 168 -10.41 -3.78 -22.86
C GLN A 168 -10.54 -3.74 -24.38
N ARG A 169 -10.60 -2.55 -24.99
CA ARG A 169 -10.66 -2.41 -26.46
C ARG A 169 -9.42 -2.98 -27.14
N MET A 170 -8.23 -2.67 -26.63
CA MET A 170 -6.97 -3.22 -27.16
C MET A 170 -6.93 -4.74 -27.07
N TYR A 171 -7.35 -5.30 -25.93
CA TYR A 171 -7.43 -6.75 -25.74
C TYR A 171 -8.41 -7.40 -26.72
N ILE A 172 -9.62 -6.85 -26.86
CA ILE A 172 -10.62 -7.38 -27.80
C ILE A 172 -10.09 -7.33 -29.24
N SER A 173 -9.43 -6.25 -29.66
CA SER A 173 -8.87 -6.14 -31.01
C SER A 173 -7.81 -7.22 -31.26
N ALA A 174 -6.82 -7.33 -30.37
CA ALA A 174 -5.74 -8.30 -30.53
C ALA A 174 -6.25 -9.76 -30.49
N ARG A 175 -7.17 -10.06 -29.57
CA ARG A 175 -7.78 -11.39 -29.46
C ARG A 175 -8.68 -11.71 -30.65
N ALA A 176 -9.40 -10.73 -31.19
CA ALA A 176 -10.21 -10.91 -32.38
C ALA A 176 -9.37 -11.21 -33.62
N GLU A 177 -8.22 -10.54 -33.79
CA GLU A 177 -7.27 -10.83 -34.87
C GLU A 177 -6.70 -12.25 -34.78
N GLU A 178 -6.35 -12.71 -33.57
CA GLU A 178 -5.88 -14.08 -33.34
C GLU A 178 -6.95 -15.12 -33.71
N LEU A 179 -8.20 -14.91 -33.26
CA LEU A 179 -9.33 -15.77 -33.58
C LEU A 179 -9.67 -15.74 -35.07
N TYR A 180 -9.57 -14.58 -35.71
CA TYR A 180 -9.75 -14.43 -37.15
C TYR A 180 -8.73 -15.28 -37.93
N ASN A 181 -7.45 -15.21 -37.57
CA ASN A 181 -6.42 -16.03 -38.22
C ASN A 181 -6.70 -17.54 -38.03
N GLN A 182 -7.11 -17.95 -36.82
CA GLN A 182 -7.51 -19.35 -36.57
C GLN A 182 -8.72 -19.77 -37.41
N VAL A 183 -9.70 -18.89 -37.62
CA VAL A 183 -10.83 -19.14 -38.53
C VAL A 183 -10.33 -19.34 -39.96
N CYS A 184 -9.46 -18.46 -40.45
CA CYS A 184 -8.89 -18.58 -41.80
C CYS A 184 -8.16 -19.92 -41.97
N ASP A 185 -7.29 -20.29 -41.03
CA ASP A 185 -6.53 -21.55 -41.06
C ASP A 185 -7.48 -22.77 -41.10
N MET A 186 -8.52 -22.78 -40.26
CA MET A 186 -9.51 -23.88 -40.25
C MET A 186 -10.32 -23.95 -41.55
N LEU A 187 -10.71 -22.81 -42.12
CA LEU A 187 -11.45 -22.76 -43.38
C LEU A 187 -10.58 -23.21 -44.56
N GLU A 188 -9.31 -22.80 -44.58
CA GLU A 188 -8.34 -23.23 -45.59
C GLU A 188 -8.04 -24.73 -45.49
N GLU A 189 -7.78 -25.26 -44.28
CA GLU A 189 -7.58 -26.69 -44.05
C GLU A 189 -8.80 -27.52 -44.46
N ASN A 190 -10.01 -27.05 -44.15
CA ASN A 190 -11.24 -27.74 -44.53
C ASN A 190 -11.45 -27.74 -46.06
N ALA A 191 -11.12 -26.64 -46.74
CA ALA A 191 -11.18 -26.54 -48.20
C ALA A 191 -10.11 -27.40 -48.90
N LEU A 192 -8.93 -27.58 -48.29
CA LEU A 192 -7.91 -28.52 -48.78
C LEU A 192 -8.31 -29.97 -48.52
N GLY A 193 -8.91 -30.26 -47.37
CA GLY A 193 -9.40 -31.58 -47.00
C GLY A 193 -10.51 -32.08 -47.93
N SER A 194 -11.48 -31.23 -48.27
CA SER A 194 -12.57 -31.57 -49.19
C SER A 194 -12.08 -31.89 -50.60
N LYS A 195 -11.01 -31.23 -51.07
CA LYS A 195 -10.40 -31.51 -52.40
C LYS A 195 -9.66 -32.85 -52.47
N ASN A 196 -9.18 -33.39 -51.34
CA ASN A 196 -8.41 -34.63 -51.30
C ASN A 196 -9.29 -35.89 -51.14
N VAL A 197 -10.56 -35.74 -50.73
CA VAL A 197 -11.52 -36.84 -50.52
C VAL A 197 -12.58 -36.76 -51.61
N ASP A 198 -12.35 -37.42 -52.74
CA ASP A 198 -13.29 -37.70 -53.87
C ASP A 198 -14.65 -36.96 -53.87
N GLY A 199 -14.63 -35.63 -53.87
CA GLY A 199 -15.80 -34.75 -54.06
C GLY A 199 -16.91 -34.77 -52.99
N GLU A 200 -16.84 -35.59 -51.93
CA GLU A 200 -17.89 -35.71 -50.91
C GLU A 200 -17.65 -34.89 -49.63
N GLY A 201 -16.47 -34.27 -49.47
CA GLY A 201 -16.17 -33.41 -48.32
C GLY A 201 -16.86 -32.04 -48.38
N GLU A 202 -17.48 -31.60 -47.30
CA GLU A 202 -18.07 -30.26 -47.21
C GLU A 202 -16.97 -29.17 -47.15
N SER A 203 -16.92 -28.28 -48.15
CA SER A 203 -15.97 -27.15 -48.24
C SER A 203 -16.29 -25.96 -47.32
N TRP A 204 -17.41 -26.01 -46.62
CA TRP A 204 -17.98 -24.91 -45.84
C TRP A 204 -18.16 -25.31 -44.38
N VAL A 205 -18.11 -24.33 -43.47
CA VAL A 205 -18.25 -24.54 -42.02
C VAL A 205 -19.33 -23.64 -41.44
N VAL A 206 -20.13 -24.14 -40.50
CA VAL A 206 -21.15 -23.33 -39.81
C VAL A 206 -20.49 -22.33 -38.86
N ALA A 207 -20.80 -21.04 -39.00
CA ALA A 207 -20.20 -19.97 -38.22
C ALA A 207 -20.37 -20.15 -36.68
N SER A 208 -21.53 -20.64 -36.25
CA SER A 208 -21.78 -20.90 -34.83
C SER A 208 -20.90 -22.01 -34.26
N TRP A 209 -20.48 -22.98 -35.07
CA TRP A 209 -19.57 -24.05 -34.62
C TRP A 209 -18.16 -23.53 -34.45
N LEU A 210 -17.68 -22.68 -35.36
CA LEU A 210 -16.39 -21.98 -35.22
C LEU A 210 -16.36 -21.17 -33.93
N ARG A 211 -17.43 -20.42 -33.65
CA ARG A 211 -17.58 -19.67 -32.40
C ARG A 211 -17.46 -20.57 -31.17
N ASP A 212 -18.21 -21.67 -31.15
CA ASP A 212 -18.32 -22.53 -29.98
C ASP A 212 -17.02 -23.35 -29.77
N HIS A 213 -16.28 -23.64 -30.83
CA HIS A 213 -14.99 -24.33 -30.81
C HIS A 213 -13.83 -23.41 -30.40
N LEU A 214 -13.79 -22.18 -30.94
CA LEU A 214 -12.66 -21.26 -30.77
C LEU A 214 -12.76 -20.40 -29.50
N LEU A 215 -13.97 -20.02 -29.07
CA LEU A 215 -14.15 -19.21 -27.86
C LEU A 215 -14.20 -20.05 -26.60
N PHE A 216 -13.51 -19.60 -25.56
CA PHE A 216 -13.65 -20.17 -24.22
C PHE A 216 -15.04 -19.88 -23.63
N PRO A 217 -15.57 -20.71 -22.72
CA PRO A 217 -16.88 -20.48 -22.08
C PRO A 217 -17.03 -19.11 -21.40
N ARG A 218 -15.92 -18.49 -20.96
CA ARG A 218 -15.92 -17.14 -20.39
C ARG A 218 -16.05 -16.05 -21.45
N GLU A 219 -15.40 -16.22 -22.60
CA GLU A 219 -15.42 -15.27 -23.71
C GLU A 219 -16.78 -15.28 -24.43
N ARG A 220 -17.47 -16.43 -24.47
CA ARG A 220 -18.83 -16.54 -25.06
C ARG A 220 -19.89 -15.68 -24.36
N LYS A 221 -19.62 -15.20 -23.14
CA LYS A 221 -20.53 -14.31 -22.42
C LYS A 221 -20.52 -12.89 -22.97
N ASP A 222 -19.43 -12.47 -23.61
CA ASP A 222 -19.30 -11.14 -24.20
C ASP A 222 -19.46 -11.22 -25.73
N PRO A 223 -20.58 -10.72 -26.29
CA PRO A 223 -20.81 -10.79 -27.72
C PRO A 223 -19.87 -9.86 -28.52
N GLN A 224 -19.18 -8.91 -27.87
CA GLN A 224 -18.35 -7.93 -28.57
C GLN A 224 -17.13 -8.55 -29.24
N LEU A 225 -16.54 -9.59 -28.63
CA LEU A 225 -15.38 -10.26 -29.19
C LEU A 225 -15.71 -10.99 -30.49
N TRP A 226 -16.75 -11.83 -30.48
CA TRP A 226 -17.16 -12.55 -31.67
C TRP A 226 -17.68 -11.62 -32.77
N LYS A 227 -18.41 -10.57 -32.40
CA LYS A 227 -18.82 -9.55 -33.36
C LYS A 227 -17.63 -8.93 -34.08
N LYS A 228 -16.52 -8.68 -33.38
CA LYS A 228 -15.31 -8.13 -34.02
C LYS A 228 -14.65 -9.12 -34.98
N VAL A 229 -14.67 -10.42 -34.67
CA VAL A 229 -14.22 -11.47 -35.59
C VAL A 229 -15.10 -11.53 -36.83
N GLU A 230 -16.43 -11.46 -36.66
CA GLU A 230 -17.37 -11.43 -37.79
C GLU A 230 -17.17 -10.21 -38.70
N GLU A 231 -16.84 -9.05 -38.14
CA GLU A 231 -16.45 -7.86 -38.90
C GLU A 231 -15.17 -8.12 -39.71
N LEU A 232 -14.12 -8.68 -39.10
CA LEU A 232 -12.87 -9.00 -39.80
C LEU A 232 -13.07 -10.02 -40.93
N VAL A 233 -13.89 -11.06 -40.71
CA VAL A 233 -14.22 -12.06 -41.75
C VAL A 233 -15.07 -11.44 -42.86
N GLN A 234 -15.97 -10.51 -42.54
CA GLN A 234 -16.78 -9.82 -43.55
C GLN A 234 -15.93 -8.96 -44.50
N ASP A 235 -14.85 -8.38 -43.99
CA ASP A 235 -13.92 -7.55 -44.76
C ASP A 235 -12.91 -8.41 -45.57
N ASP A 236 -12.80 -9.72 -45.30
CA ASP A 236 -11.91 -10.63 -46.02
C ASP A 236 -12.59 -11.19 -47.29
N SER A 237 -12.10 -10.80 -48.46
CA SER A 237 -12.61 -11.26 -49.75
C SER A 237 -12.35 -12.73 -50.06
N ARG A 238 -11.53 -13.43 -49.24
CA ARG A 238 -11.24 -14.86 -49.40
C ARG A 238 -12.32 -15.76 -48.82
N VAL A 239 -13.22 -15.20 -47.99
CA VAL A 239 -14.24 -15.96 -47.27
C VAL A 239 -15.63 -15.54 -47.71
N ASP A 240 -16.41 -16.48 -48.23
CA ASP A 240 -17.81 -16.26 -48.57
C ASP A 240 -18.72 -16.58 -47.39
N ARG A 241 -19.75 -15.74 -47.22
CA ARG A 241 -20.77 -15.88 -46.17
C ARG A 241 -22.15 -15.98 -46.78
N TYR A 242 -22.81 -17.12 -46.60
CA TYR A 242 -24.16 -17.31 -47.13
C TYR A 242 -25.01 -18.23 -46.23
N PRO A 243 -26.35 -18.10 -46.26
CA PRO A 243 -27.24 -19.01 -45.55
C PRO A 243 -27.35 -20.35 -46.31
N LYS A 244 -27.25 -21.46 -45.59
CA LYS A 244 -27.42 -22.81 -46.12
C LYS A 244 -28.31 -23.64 -45.20
N LEU A 245 -29.12 -24.52 -45.77
CA LEU A 245 -29.95 -25.46 -45.01
C LEU A 245 -29.08 -26.62 -44.52
N VAL A 246 -28.81 -26.64 -43.21
CA VAL A 246 -28.05 -27.71 -42.54
C VAL A 246 -29.01 -28.46 -41.64
N LYS A 247 -29.31 -29.72 -41.98
CA LYS A 247 -30.26 -30.59 -41.25
C LYS A 247 -31.65 -29.94 -41.07
N GLY A 248 -32.13 -29.20 -42.07
CA GLY A 248 -33.47 -28.57 -42.08
C GLY A 248 -33.52 -27.17 -41.45
N GLU A 249 -32.42 -26.67 -40.87
CA GLU A 249 -32.33 -25.31 -40.33
C GLU A 249 -31.48 -24.41 -41.23
N SER A 250 -31.92 -23.19 -41.49
CA SER A 250 -31.13 -22.18 -42.21
C SER A 250 -30.03 -21.64 -41.29
N LYS A 251 -28.77 -21.96 -41.58
CA LYS A 251 -27.60 -21.52 -40.82
C LYS A 251 -26.62 -20.76 -41.72
N VAL A 252 -25.94 -19.76 -41.15
CA VAL A 252 -24.89 -19.04 -41.87
C VAL A 252 -23.65 -19.91 -41.91
N VAL A 253 -23.16 -20.16 -43.11
CA VAL A 253 -21.95 -20.93 -43.38
C VAL A 253 -20.88 -20.03 -43.97
N TRP A 254 -19.63 -20.35 -43.65
CA TRP A 254 -18.44 -19.68 -44.16
C TRP A 254 -17.66 -20.66 -45.04
N GLU A 255 -17.22 -20.19 -46.20
CA GLU A 255 -16.52 -21.00 -47.20
C GLU A 255 -15.28 -20.27 -47.71
N TRP A 256 -14.19 -21.02 -47.90
CA TRP A 256 -12.95 -20.48 -48.46
C TRP A 256 -13.00 -20.49 -49.99
N GLN A 257 -12.89 -19.32 -50.61
CA GLN A 257 -13.06 -19.14 -52.07
C GLN A 257 -11.77 -19.28 -52.89
N VAL A 258 -10.59 -19.36 -52.28
CA VAL A 258 -9.34 -19.32 -53.05
C VAL A 258 -9.09 -20.66 -53.77
N GLU A 259 -9.36 -20.70 -55.08
CA GLU A 259 -8.94 -21.77 -55.99
C GLU A 259 -7.51 -21.58 -56.56
N GLY A 260 -6.77 -20.55 -56.12
CA GLY A 260 -5.40 -20.29 -56.54
C GLY A 260 -4.36 -20.91 -55.61
N SER A 261 -3.71 -21.98 -56.08
CA SER A 261 -2.57 -22.64 -55.43
C SER A 261 -1.46 -21.64 -55.02
N LEU A 262 -1.27 -21.41 -53.72
CA LEU A 262 -0.03 -20.84 -53.15
C LEU A 262 0.75 -21.85 -52.30
N SER A 263 0.48 -23.15 -52.46
CA SER A 263 1.30 -24.23 -51.91
C SER A 263 2.20 -24.84 -53.00
N SER A 264 3.20 -24.07 -53.47
CA SER A 264 4.34 -24.61 -54.22
C SER A 264 5.68 -24.14 -53.66
N SER A 265 5.83 -24.17 -52.33
CA SER A 265 7.13 -24.00 -51.67
C SER A 265 7.18 -24.88 -50.43
N GLY A 266 7.48 -26.17 -50.59
CA GLY A 266 7.60 -27.04 -49.42
C GLY A 266 7.72 -28.55 -49.64
N ARG A 267 7.69 -29.07 -50.88
CA ARG A 267 8.11 -30.48 -51.11
C ARG A 267 9.53 -30.51 -51.66
N ARG A 268 10.51 -30.43 -50.76
CA ARG A 268 11.85 -30.97 -51.03
C ARG A 268 11.70 -32.47 -51.21
N LYS A 269 11.74 -32.88 -52.48
CA LYS A 269 11.90 -34.25 -52.95
C LYS A 269 13.17 -34.81 -52.30
N LYS A 270 13.00 -35.65 -51.28
CA LYS A 270 14.06 -36.49 -50.72
C LYS A 270 14.32 -37.59 -51.75
N GLY A 271 15.23 -37.30 -52.68
CA GLY A 271 15.81 -38.32 -53.54
C GLY A 271 16.91 -39.04 -52.76
N GLU A 272 16.67 -40.31 -52.45
CA GLU A 272 17.73 -41.34 -52.39
C GLU A 272 18.53 -41.20 -53.69
N GLY A 273 19.83 -40.93 -53.65
CA GLY A 273 20.87 -41.84 -53.20
C GLY A 273 21.69 -42.20 -54.43
N ILE A 274 22.82 -41.51 -54.65
CA ILE A 274 23.98 -42.00 -55.41
C ILE A 274 25.22 -41.45 -54.71
N GLU A 275 26.00 -42.39 -54.22
CA GLU A 275 27.33 -42.27 -53.66
C GLU A 275 28.34 -41.94 -54.77
N LEU A 276 29.27 -41.00 -54.54
CA LEU A 276 30.61 -41.00 -55.14
C LEU A 276 31.50 -39.94 -54.47
N LYS A 277 32.57 -40.42 -53.81
CA LYS A 277 33.68 -39.65 -53.24
C LYS A 277 34.69 -39.26 -54.32
N SER A 278 35.22 -38.04 -54.25
CA SER A 278 36.66 -37.69 -54.34
C SER A 278 36.80 -36.15 -54.25
N ASN A 279 37.37 -35.63 -53.16
CA ASN A 279 38.78 -35.28 -52.90
C ASN A 279 39.23 -33.91 -53.45
N GLU A 280 39.59 -33.05 -52.49
CA GLU A 280 40.81 -32.21 -52.46
C GLU A 280 40.81 -30.85 -53.19
N GLY A 281 41.14 -29.76 -52.46
CA GLY A 281 41.63 -28.54 -53.08
C GLY A 281 41.38 -27.18 -52.40
N ILE A 282 42.19 -26.85 -51.38
CA ILE A 282 42.84 -25.53 -51.18
C ILE A 282 42.03 -24.34 -50.61
N ASN A 283 42.33 -24.06 -49.33
CA ASN A 283 42.63 -22.77 -48.65
C ASN A 283 42.21 -21.44 -49.30
N THR A 284 41.69 -20.49 -48.51
CA THR A 284 42.47 -19.35 -47.97
C THR A 284 41.77 -18.71 -46.76
N ASN A 285 42.56 -18.44 -45.72
CA ASN A 285 42.28 -17.65 -44.52
C ASN A 285 41.71 -16.25 -44.79
N ILE A 286 41.03 -15.65 -43.79
CA ILE A 286 41.47 -14.42 -43.10
C ILE A 286 40.59 -14.21 -41.84
N ASN A 287 41.24 -14.37 -40.67
CA ASN A 287 41.27 -13.50 -39.48
C ASN A 287 40.15 -12.45 -39.32
N GLN A 288 39.62 -12.12 -38.13
CA GLN A 288 40.15 -12.19 -36.77
C GLN A 288 39.01 -11.79 -35.80
N SER A 289 39.02 -12.40 -34.59
CA SER A 289 38.83 -11.78 -33.25
C SER A 289 37.66 -10.80 -33.03
N SER A 290 36.83 -10.86 -31.99
CA SER A 290 37.05 -11.18 -30.56
C SER A 290 35.65 -11.40 -29.92
N ARG A 291 35.40 -12.43 -29.09
CA ARG A 291 35.38 -12.38 -27.60
C ARG A 291 34.64 -11.15 -27.05
N THR A 292 33.60 -11.24 -26.21
CA THR A 292 33.44 -11.98 -24.94
C THR A 292 31.98 -11.81 -24.48
N LEU A 293 31.21 -12.88 -24.24
CA LEU A 293 30.96 -13.55 -22.94
C LEU A 293 29.94 -12.87 -22.00
N LYS A 294 28.80 -13.59 -21.83
CA LYS A 294 28.01 -13.86 -20.60
C LYS A 294 27.29 -12.65 -19.94
N THR A 295 26.09 -12.75 -19.37
CA THR A 295 25.37 -13.88 -18.77
C THR A 295 23.89 -13.50 -18.57
N GLU A 296 23.00 -14.50 -18.59
CA GLU A 296 21.58 -14.43 -18.20
C GLU A 296 21.36 -14.01 -16.72
N PRO A 297 20.18 -13.48 -16.36
CA PRO A 297 19.65 -13.55 -15.01
C PRO A 297 18.52 -14.60 -14.91
N LYS A 298 18.70 -15.58 -14.01
CA LYS A 298 17.63 -16.47 -13.54
C LYS A 298 16.91 -15.84 -12.33
N THR A 299 15.60 -15.88 -12.42
CA THR A 299 14.57 -15.76 -11.38
C THR A 299 14.66 -16.87 -10.33
N LEU A 300 14.16 -16.58 -9.12
CA LEU A 300 13.45 -17.41 -8.11
C LEU A 300 13.33 -16.51 -6.86
N ILE A 301 12.17 -16.01 -6.42
CA ILE A 301 11.03 -16.68 -5.76
C ILE A 301 11.48 -17.69 -4.70
N PHE A 302 11.55 -17.24 -3.44
CA PHE A 302 10.71 -17.66 -2.32
C PHE A 302 10.62 -16.52 -1.30
#